data_AF-A0A939WH69-F1
#
_entry.id   AF-A0A939WH69-F1
#
_cell.length_a   1.000
_cell.length_b   1.000
_cell.length_c   1.000
_cell.angle_alpha   90.00
_cell.angle_beta   90.00
_cell.angle_gamma   90.00
#
_symmetry.space_group_name_H-M   'P 1'
#
loop_
_entity.id
_entity.type
_entity.pdbx_description
1 polymer ?
#
loop_
_entity_poly.entity_id
_entity_poly.type
_entity_poly.pdbx_seq_one_letter_code
_entity_poly.pdbx_strand_id
1 'polypeptide(L)'
;MIKNVFSAFCASFRACACTLFAAVFCFTAMPLFGADLSAYVKINDGIVETSASETVQALKDKYAAATGTKEKLEILTLLAPLQEQLGLYQDAQTNYSIAANLSASIKAASGSSAVADETLLLGAVRCALSCGDTPSADYILSTAFSAPVSAETQAYKILYAVWSWLCKSEDGIVPAQPVAVLKQSVQQSSMKIVKPVMLLTLWYVTGDNTYAAQLEKEFPQSPECAVVKGNASFMPVPFWYFVKTN
;
A
#
# COMPACT_ATOMS: atom_id res chain seq x y z
N MET A 1 -25.29 23.53 -15.14
CA MET A 1 -24.64 24.29 -16.23
C MET A 1 -23.37 23.54 -16.61
N ILE A 2 -23.56 22.45 -17.36
CA ILE A 2 -22.53 21.51 -17.79
C ILE A 2 -22.57 21.55 -19.31
N LYS A 3 -21.49 22.05 -19.93
CA LYS A 3 -21.05 21.95 -21.33
C LYS A 3 -20.05 23.08 -21.59
N ASN A 4 -18.91 22.76 -22.22
CA ASN A 4 -17.89 23.68 -22.80
C ASN A 4 -16.52 23.81 -22.11
N VAL A 5 -15.84 22.69 -21.81
CA VAL A 5 -14.36 22.70 -21.67
C VAL A 5 -13.71 21.51 -22.41
N PHE A 6 -14.39 20.96 -23.42
CA PHE A 6 -13.90 19.85 -24.25
C PHE A 6 -13.66 20.32 -25.69
N SER A 7 -12.81 21.33 -25.91
CA SER A 7 -12.32 21.69 -27.26
C SER A 7 -11.15 22.69 -27.25
N ALA A 8 -10.06 22.44 -26.53
CA ALA A 8 -8.86 23.27 -26.70
C ALA A 8 -7.60 22.62 -26.09
N PHE A 9 -7.17 21.44 -26.53
CA PHE A 9 -5.76 21.03 -26.32
C PHE A 9 -5.30 19.95 -27.31
N CYS A 10 -5.80 20.02 -28.55
CA CYS A 10 -5.21 19.33 -29.69
C CYS A 10 -4.71 20.39 -30.67
N ALA A 11 -3.46 20.23 -31.11
CA ALA A 11 -2.74 21.02 -32.11
C ALA A 11 -2.08 22.33 -31.64
N SER A 12 -0.87 22.19 -31.09
CA SER A 12 0.32 23.08 -31.26
C SER A 12 1.33 22.62 -30.20
N PHE A 13 2.55 22.17 -30.45
CA PHE A 13 3.49 22.53 -31.51
C PHE A 13 4.58 21.45 -31.52
N ARG A 14 4.75 20.74 -32.65
CA ARG A 14 6.00 20.03 -32.95
C ARG A 14 6.97 21.07 -33.50
N ALA A 15 8.16 21.19 -32.90
CA ALA A 15 9.48 21.26 -33.58
C ALA A 15 10.55 22.03 -32.77
N CYS A 16 11.79 21.56 -32.94
CA CYS A 16 13.08 22.16 -32.57
C CYS A 16 13.46 22.20 -31.08
N ALA A 17 14.69 21.93 -30.67
CA ALA A 17 15.85 21.17 -31.14
C ALA A 17 16.89 21.30 -30.00
N CYS A 18 17.68 20.25 -29.80
CA CYS A 18 19.00 20.17 -29.14
C CYS A 18 19.54 21.38 -28.34
N THR A 19 20.01 21.15 -27.11
CA THR A 19 21.45 20.97 -26.77
C THR A 19 21.69 21.16 -25.25
N LEU A 20 22.33 20.14 -24.63
CA LEU A 20 23.10 20.08 -23.37
C LEU A 20 22.76 20.98 -22.15
N PHE A 21 22.49 20.35 -21.01
CA PHE A 21 23.42 20.44 -19.86
C PHE A 21 23.31 19.19 -18.97
N ALA A 22 24.45 18.54 -18.75
CA ALA A 22 24.62 17.41 -17.86
C ALA A 22 24.71 17.90 -16.40
N ALA A 23 23.95 17.26 -15.51
CA ALA A 23 24.26 17.22 -14.09
C ALA A 23 23.84 15.85 -13.54
N VAL A 24 24.85 15.00 -13.36
CA VAL A 24 24.80 13.75 -12.60
C VAL A 24 24.56 14.10 -11.14
N PHE A 25 23.48 13.60 -10.53
CA PHE A 25 23.45 13.35 -9.09
C PHE A 25 22.43 12.25 -8.73
N CYS A 26 23.00 11.09 -8.40
CA CYS A 26 22.58 10.07 -7.45
C CYS A 26 21.11 9.60 -7.39
N PHE A 27 20.91 8.43 -7.98
CA PHE A 27 20.12 7.30 -7.47
C PHE A 27 19.60 7.43 -6.01
N THR A 28 18.27 7.55 -5.89
CA THR A 28 17.44 6.65 -5.08
C THR A 28 16.10 6.48 -5.79
N ALA A 29 16.09 5.61 -6.79
CA ALA A 29 14.87 5.08 -7.37
C ALA A 29 14.14 4.28 -6.28
N MET A 30 13.16 4.88 -5.62
CA MET A 30 12.05 4.08 -5.11
C MET A 30 11.29 3.59 -6.34
N PRO A 31 11.04 2.28 -6.49
CA PRO A 31 10.13 1.83 -7.52
C PRO A 31 8.76 2.40 -7.18
N LEU A 32 8.34 3.42 -7.94
CA LEU A 32 6.95 3.57 -8.32
C LEU A 32 6.51 2.18 -8.79
N PHE A 33 5.69 1.47 -8.00
CA PHE A 33 5.03 0.25 -8.42
C PHE A 33 3.95 0.57 -9.46
N GLY A 34 4.40 1.09 -10.60
CA GLY A 34 3.78 0.94 -11.91
C GLY A 34 4.68 0.04 -12.74
N ALA A 35 5.10 -1.09 -12.16
CA ALA A 35 5.67 -2.16 -12.96
C ALA A 35 4.56 -2.62 -13.90
N ASP A 36 4.85 -2.57 -15.19
CA ASP A 36 4.15 -3.28 -16.25
C ASP A 36 3.62 -4.62 -15.70
N LEU A 37 2.33 -4.90 -15.87
CA LEU A 37 1.64 -6.08 -15.32
C LEU A 37 2.09 -7.38 -16.03
N SER A 38 3.30 -7.41 -16.58
CA SER A 38 4.00 -8.62 -17.00
C SER A 38 4.83 -9.13 -15.82
N ALA A 39 4.19 -9.82 -14.88
CA ALA A 39 4.93 -10.71 -14.00
C ALA A 39 5.54 -11.81 -14.88
N TYR A 40 6.85 -11.72 -15.14
CA TYR A 40 7.59 -12.78 -15.81
C TYR A 40 7.61 -14.04 -14.92
N VAL A 41 6.57 -14.87 -14.99
CA VAL A 41 6.69 -16.26 -14.56
C VAL A 41 7.27 -17.01 -15.74
N LYS A 42 8.55 -17.39 -15.69
CA LYS A 42 9.05 -18.45 -16.57
C LYS A 42 8.28 -19.72 -16.25
N ILE A 43 7.26 -20.01 -17.06
CA ILE A 43 6.64 -21.32 -17.17
C ILE A 43 7.12 -21.86 -18.53
N ASN A 44 8.01 -22.86 -18.50
CA ASN A 44 8.47 -23.67 -19.65
C ASN A 44 8.84 -22.92 -20.96
N ASP A 45 10.00 -22.25 -20.99
CA ASP A 45 10.69 -21.87 -22.25
C ASP A 45 9.94 -20.95 -23.25
N GLY A 46 9.03 -20.09 -22.78
CA GLY A 46 8.44 -19.04 -23.63
C GLY A 46 7.83 -17.89 -22.82
N ILE A 47 7.97 -16.65 -23.31
CA ILE A 47 7.21 -15.51 -22.78
C ILE A 47 5.80 -15.62 -23.38
N VAL A 48 4.86 -16.14 -22.61
CA VAL A 48 3.43 -16.05 -22.94
C VAL A 48 2.88 -14.84 -22.17
N GLU A 49 2.16 -13.95 -22.84
CA GLU A 49 1.34 -12.95 -22.15
C GLU A 49 0.25 -13.69 -21.37
N THR A 50 0.53 -14.02 -20.11
CA THR A 50 -0.44 -14.61 -19.19
C THR A 50 -1.11 -13.50 -18.41
N SER A 51 -2.44 -13.55 -18.30
CA SER A 51 -3.19 -12.62 -17.48
C SER A 51 -2.76 -12.70 -16.00
N ALA A 52 -2.99 -11.62 -15.25
CA ALA A 52 -2.69 -11.61 -13.81
C ALA A 52 -3.48 -12.70 -13.04
N SER A 53 -4.68 -13.06 -13.49
CA SER A 53 -5.48 -14.14 -12.91
C SER A 53 -4.87 -15.53 -13.15
N GLU A 54 -4.37 -15.80 -14.35
CA GLU A 54 -3.65 -17.05 -14.66
C GLU A 54 -2.36 -17.15 -13.86
N THR A 55 -1.66 -16.02 -13.66
CA THR A 55 -0.46 -15.95 -12.82
C THR A 55 -0.76 -16.31 -11.37
N VAL A 56 -1.84 -15.76 -10.80
CA VAL A 56 -2.32 -16.11 -9.44
C VAL A 56 -2.61 -17.60 -9.35
N GLN A 57 -3.30 -18.17 -10.33
CA GLN A 57 -3.63 -19.60 -10.32
C GLN A 57 -2.37 -20.47 -10.39
N ALA A 58 -1.44 -20.15 -11.28
CA ALA A 58 -0.18 -20.89 -11.40
C ALA A 58 0.65 -20.87 -10.12
N LEU A 59 0.67 -19.74 -9.40
CA LEU A 59 1.32 -19.62 -8.10
C LEU A 59 0.60 -20.42 -7.01
N LYS A 60 -0.75 -20.45 -7.01
CA LYS A 60 -1.55 -21.29 -6.10
C LYS A 60 -1.25 -22.78 -6.31
N ASP A 61 -1.18 -23.22 -7.57
CA ASP A 61 -0.88 -24.61 -7.92
C ASP A 61 0.55 -25.00 -7.50
N LYS A 62 1.52 -24.12 -7.74
CA LYS A 62 2.91 -24.30 -7.26
C LYS A 62 2.97 -24.37 -5.73
N TYR A 63 2.24 -23.52 -5.03
CA TYR A 63 2.18 -23.55 -3.57
C TYR A 63 1.62 -24.88 -3.03
N ALA A 64 0.59 -25.42 -3.69
CA ALA A 64 -0.02 -26.70 -3.31
C ALA A 64 0.93 -27.88 -3.53
N ALA A 65 1.76 -27.83 -4.58
CA ALA A 65 2.75 -28.86 -4.88
C ALA A 65 4.05 -28.75 -4.05
N ALA A 66 4.36 -27.55 -3.54
CA ALA A 66 5.57 -27.30 -2.77
C ALA A 66 5.59 -28.10 -1.46
N THR A 67 6.75 -28.67 -1.13
CA THR A 67 6.96 -29.45 0.10
C THR A 67 7.88 -28.72 1.09
N GLY A 68 8.77 -27.85 0.60
CA GLY A 68 9.72 -27.12 1.43
C GLY A 68 9.17 -25.82 2.00
N THR A 69 9.42 -25.55 3.29
CA THR A 69 9.05 -24.29 3.96
C THR A 69 9.62 -23.05 3.26
N LYS A 70 10.87 -23.13 2.78
CA LYS A 70 11.54 -22.03 2.07
C LYS A 70 10.91 -21.75 0.71
N GLU A 71 10.65 -22.80 -0.07
CA GLU A 71 9.96 -22.69 -1.37
C GLU A 71 8.55 -22.11 -1.20
N LYS A 72 7.80 -22.58 -0.20
CA LYS A 72 6.48 -22.02 0.14
C LYS A 72 6.55 -20.54 0.50
N LEU A 73 7.55 -20.13 1.28
CA LEU A 73 7.76 -18.72 1.60
C LEU A 73 8.00 -17.89 0.33
N GLU A 74 8.91 -18.33 -0.54
CA GLU A 74 9.24 -17.63 -1.79
C GLU A 74 7.99 -17.45 -2.67
N ILE A 75 7.18 -18.50 -2.83
CA ILE A 75 5.92 -18.42 -3.59
C ILE A 75 4.96 -17.41 -2.95
N LEU A 76 4.76 -17.45 -1.64
CA LEU A 76 3.83 -16.55 -0.95
C LEU A 76 4.30 -15.09 -0.99
N THR A 77 5.62 -14.82 -0.99
CA THR A 77 6.16 -13.46 -1.13
C THR A 77 5.89 -12.83 -2.49
N LEU A 78 5.54 -13.64 -3.50
CA LEU A 78 5.10 -13.16 -4.82
C LEU A 78 3.57 -13.14 -4.94
N LEU A 79 2.90 -14.18 -4.40
CA LEU A 79 1.46 -14.34 -4.52
C LEU A 79 0.68 -13.27 -3.74
N ALA A 80 1.07 -12.96 -2.50
CA ALA A 80 0.32 -12.03 -1.66
C ALA A 80 0.29 -10.58 -2.22
N PRO A 81 1.42 -9.98 -2.66
CA PRO A 81 1.39 -8.66 -3.30
C PRO A 81 0.57 -8.63 -4.59
N LEU A 82 0.64 -9.69 -5.41
CA LEU A 82 -0.15 -9.77 -6.65
C LEU A 82 -1.64 -9.82 -6.36
N GLN A 83 -2.06 -10.60 -5.37
CA GLN A 83 -3.45 -10.65 -4.92
C GLN A 83 -3.91 -9.30 -4.36
N GLU A 84 -3.06 -8.61 -3.60
CA GLU A 84 -3.36 -7.27 -3.09
C GLU A 84 -3.60 -6.27 -4.25
N GLN A 85 -2.73 -6.28 -5.27
CA GLN A 85 -2.87 -5.43 -6.45
C GLN A 85 -4.16 -5.70 -7.25
N LEU A 86 -4.63 -6.96 -7.24
CA LEU A 86 -5.87 -7.37 -7.89
C LEU A 86 -7.12 -7.16 -7.02
N GLY A 87 -6.97 -6.59 -5.82
CA GLY A 87 -8.09 -6.37 -4.90
C GLY A 87 -8.58 -7.63 -4.17
N LEU A 88 -7.84 -8.74 -4.27
CA LEU A 88 -8.12 -10.00 -3.57
C LEU A 88 -7.62 -9.94 -2.12
N TYR A 89 -8.07 -8.93 -1.37
CA TYR A 89 -7.49 -8.56 -0.09
C TYR A 89 -7.58 -9.66 0.98
N GLN A 90 -8.67 -10.43 1.03
CA GLN A 90 -8.82 -11.51 2.01
C GLN A 90 -7.82 -12.67 1.75
N ASP A 91 -7.64 -13.05 0.49
CA ASP A 91 -6.63 -14.03 0.08
C ASP A 91 -5.21 -13.50 0.38
N ALA A 92 -4.94 -12.24 0.02
CA ALA A 92 -3.64 -11.60 0.24
C ALA A 92 -3.30 -11.53 1.74
N GLN A 93 -4.26 -11.14 2.58
CA GLN A 93 -4.12 -11.09 4.04
C GLN A 93 -3.70 -12.45 4.60
N THR A 94 -4.41 -13.51 4.22
CA THR A 94 -4.11 -14.88 4.63
C THR A 94 -2.69 -15.28 4.21
N ASN A 95 -2.33 -15.03 2.96
CA ASN A 95 -1.02 -15.40 2.41
C ASN A 95 0.13 -14.60 3.03
N TYR A 96 -0.06 -13.32 3.33
CA TYR A 96 0.90 -12.52 4.09
C TYR A 96 1.13 -13.07 5.50
N SER A 97 0.06 -13.42 6.23
CA SER A 97 0.16 -14.01 7.57
C SER A 97 0.88 -15.36 7.56
N ILE A 98 0.58 -16.23 6.58
CA ILE A 98 1.28 -17.51 6.44
C ILE A 98 2.75 -17.27 6.12
N ALA A 99 3.08 -16.38 5.18
CA ALA A 99 4.46 -16.06 4.83
C ALA A 99 5.26 -15.54 6.03
N ALA A 100 4.67 -14.66 6.85
CA ALA A 100 5.29 -14.15 8.07
C ALA A 100 5.65 -15.29 9.04
N ASN A 101 4.75 -16.25 9.23
CA ASN A 101 4.95 -17.41 10.10
C ASN A 101 6.01 -18.38 9.55
N LEU A 102 6.03 -18.62 8.23
CA LEU A 102 7.07 -19.44 7.61
C LEU A 102 8.45 -18.77 7.75
N SER A 103 8.54 -17.45 7.59
CA SER A 103 9.77 -16.68 7.82
C SER A 103 10.29 -16.83 9.25
N ALA A 104 9.41 -16.68 10.25
CA ALA A 104 9.74 -16.95 11.65
C ALA A 104 10.27 -18.38 11.88
N SER A 105 9.58 -19.37 11.30
CA SER A 105 9.92 -20.80 11.43
C SER A 105 11.30 -21.12 10.83
N ILE A 106 11.62 -20.52 9.67
CA ILE A 106 12.92 -20.67 9.03
C ILE A 106 14.03 -20.07 9.90
N LYS A 107 13.83 -18.86 10.45
CA LYS A 107 14.79 -18.20 11.35
C LYS A 107 15.03 -19.04 12.61
N ALA A 108 13.97 -19.60 13.19
CA ALA A 108 14.06 -20.47 14.36
C ALA A 108 14.91 -21.73 14.05
N ALA A 109 14.68 -22.36 12.90
CA ALA A 109 15.44 -23.52 12.46
C ALA A 109 16.92 -23.21 12.19
N SER A 110 17.25 -21.96 11.81
CA SER A 110 18.63 -21.51 11.62
C SER A 110 19.30 -20.94 12.89
N GLY A 111 18.69 -21.14 14.08
CA GLY A 111 19.22 -20.63 15.35
C GLY A 111 19.14 -19.11 15.52
N SER A 112 18.39 -18.43 14.64
CA SER A 112 18.11 -17.00 14.72
C SER A 112 16.81 -16.71 15.47
N SER A 113 16.57 -15.46 15.84
CA SER A 113 15.34 -15.06 16.54
C SER A 113 14.10 -15.40 15.70
N ALA A 114 13.15 -16.13 16.29
CA ALA A 114 11.92 -16.60 15.65
C ALA A 114 10.86 -15.49 15.44
N VAL A 115 11.30 -14.24 15.24
CA VAL A 115 10.41 -13.10 15.04
C VAL A 115 9.93 -13.10 13.60
N ALA A 116 8.60 -13.08 13.45
CA ALA A 116 7.93 -12.96 12.17
C ALA A 116 8.35 -11.68 11.43
N ASP A 117 8.30 -11.73 10.10
CA ASP A 117 8.67 -10.58 9.29
C ASP A 117 7.65 -9.45 9.43
N GLU A 118 8.09 -8.33 10.00
CA GLU A 118 7.26 -7.14 10.25
C GLU A 118 6.63 -6.59 8.95
N THR A 119 7.34 -6.67 7.82
CA THR A 119 6.85 -6.17 6.53
C THR A 119 5.69 -7.02 6.03
N LEU A 120 5.82 -8.34 6.15
CA LEU A 120 4.75 -9.28 5.79
C LEU A 120 3.53 -9.10 6.70
N LEU A 121 3.74 -8.90 8.00
CA LEU A 121 2.67 -8.63 8.95
C LEU A 121 1.95 -7.30 8.66
N LEU A 122 2.68 -6.24 8.30
CA LEU A 122 2.09 -4.98 7.87
C LEU A 122 1.28 -5.13 6.58
N GLY A 123 1.73 -5.98 5.64
CA GLY A 123 0.95 -6.36 4.46
C GLY A 123 -0.37 -7.03 4.83
N ALA A 124 -0.35 -7.97 5.77
CA ALA A 124 -1.56 -8.63 6.29
C ALA A 124 -2.53 -7.63 6.93
N VAL A 125 -2.03 -6.71 7.76
CA VAL A 125 -2.85 -5.66 8.40
C VAL A 125 -3.49 -4.76 7.34
N ARG A 126 -2.71 -4.28 6.36
CA ARG A 126 -3.23 -3.42 5.28
C ARG A 126 -4.32 -4.11 4.48
N CYS A 127 -4.14 -5.39 4.16
CA CYS A 127 -5.13 -6.18 3.44
C CYS A 127 -6.40 -6.42 4.30
N ALA A 128 -6.25 -6.72 5.60
CA ALA A 128 -7.37 -6.85 6.53
C ALA A 128 -8.22 -5.57 6.58
N LEU A 129 -7.58 -4.40 6.71
CA LEU A 129 -8.27 -3.11 6.68
C LEU A 129 -8.95 -2.87 5.32
N SER A 130 -8.30 -3.25 4.23
CA SER A 130 -8.82 -3.07 2.86
C SER A 130 -10.07 -3.90 2.59
N CYS A 131 -10.25 -5.08 3.22
CA CYS A 131 -11.49 -5.85 3.17
C CYS A 131 -12.47 -5.57 4.34
N GLY A 132 -12.16 -4.63 5.23
CA GLY A 132 -12.99 -4.29 6.38
C GLY A 132 -12.87 -5.24 7.58
N ASP A 133 -11.94 -6.19 7.57
CA ASP A 133 -11.65 -7.09 8.69
C ASP A 133 -10.80 -6.39 9.77
N THR A 134 -11.42 -5.43 10.46
CA THR A 134 -10.78 -4.71 11.56
C THR A 134 -10.41 -5.59 12.76
N PRO A 135 -11.15 -6.67 13.12
CA PRO A 135 -10.73 -7.61 14.17
C PRO A 135 -9.38 -8.27 13.88
N SER A 136 -9.15 -8.78 12.67
CA SER A 136 -7.86 -9.37 12.30
C SER A 136 -6.73 -8.33 12.32
N ALA A 137 -6.99 -7.12 11.81
CA ALA A 137 -6.02 -6.03 11.80
C ALA A 137 -5.54 -5.69 13.22
N ASP A 138 -6.47 -5.52 14.16
CA ASP A 138 -6.16 -5.22 15.56
C ASP A 138 -5.43 -6.35 16.28
N TYR A 139 -5.83 -7.59 16.01
CA TYR A 139 -5.17 -8.76 16.57
C TYR A 139 -3.70 -8.79 16.16
N ILE A 140 -3.40 -8.60 14.88
CA ILE A 140 -2.01 -8.58 14.39
C ILE A 140 -1.24 -7.38 14.97
N LEU A 141 -1.84 -6.18 14.96
CA LEU A 141 -1.20 -4.96 15.50
C LEU A 141 -0.84 -5.06 16.99
N SER A 142 -1.67 -5.75 17.78
CA SER A 142 -1.48 -5.91 19.22
C SER A 142 -0.52 -7.04 19.59
N THR A 143 -0.50 -8.12 18.82
CA THR A 143 0.29 -9.32 19.15
C THR A 143 1.67 -9.34 18.49
N ALA A 144 1.75 -8.90 17.23
CA ALA A 144 2.93 -9.15 16.40
C ALA A 144 4.02 -8.06 16.51
N PHE A 145 3.69 -6.90 17.08
CA PHE A 145 4.59 -5.75 17.19
C PHE A 145 4.80 -5.32 18.66
N SER A 146 4.92 -6.31 19.56
CA SER A 146 5.10 -6.10 21.01
C SER A 146 6.55 -5.82 21.41
N ALA A 147 7.52 -6.23 20.59
CA ALA A 147 8.93 -5.87 20.73
C ALA A 147 9.21 -4.49 20.09
N PRO A 148 10.34 -3.83 20.42
CA PRO A 148 10.80 -2.67 19.68
C PRO A 148 10.99 -3.02 18.19
N VAL A 149 10.34 -2.26 17.32
CA VAL A 149 10.37 -2.43 15.87
C VAL A 149 11.13 -1.29 15.22
N SER A 150 11.42 -1.41 13.92
CA SER A 150 12.05 -0.32 13.17
C SER A 150 11.20 0.96 13.22
N ALA A 151 11.82 2.15 13.07
CA ALA A 151 11.09 3.41 13.02
C ALA A 151 10.04 3.45 11.90
N GLU A 152 10.34 2.81 10.77
CA GLU A 152 9.42 2.64 9.65
C GLU A 152 8.23 1.76 10.03
N THR A 153 8.49 0.56 10.60
CA THR A 153 7.43 -0.35 11.07
C THR A 153 6.54 0.35 12.10
N GLN A 154 7.13 1.11 13.02
CA GLN A 154 6.41 1.84 14.03
C GLN A 154 5.48 2.91 13.43
N ALA A 155 5.94 3.61 12.39
CA ALA A 155 5.13 4.61 11.69
C ALA A 155 3.90 3.97 11.00
N TYR A 156 4.09 2.84 10.30
CA TYR A 156 2.98 2.10 9.70
C TYR A 156 2.04 1.48 10.73
N LYS A 157 2.56 0.97 11.85
CA LYS A 157 1.73 0.47 12.96
C LYS A 157 0.80 1.55 13.48
N ILE A 158 1.30 2.77 13.69
CA ILE A 158 0.48 3.92 14.13
C ILE A 158 -0.57 4.27 13.07
N LEU A 159 -0.17 4.37 11.80
CA LEU A 159 -1.08 4.64 10.69
C LEU A 159 -2.24 3.63 10.65
N TYR A 160 -1.92 2.33 10.66
CA TYR A 160 -2.92 1.28 10.55
C TYR A 160 -3.80 1.14 11.78
N ALA A 161 -3.29 1.47 12.98
CA ALA A 161 -4.12 1.54 14.18
C ALA A 161 -5.17 2.66 14.06
N VAL A 162 -4.78 3.85 13.60
CA VAL A 162 -5.70 4.97 13.36
C VAL A 162 -6.72 4.61 12.27
N TRP A 163 -6.27 3.96 11.20
CA TRP A 163 -7.13 3.49 10.12
C TRP A 163 -8.14 2.43 10.57
N SER A 164 -7.74 1.50 11.44
CA SER A 164 -8.66 0.55 12.09
C SER A 164 -9.75 1.29 12.86
N TRP A 165 -9.41 2.35 13.60
CA TRP A 165 -10.39 3.16 14.32
C TRP A 165 -11.36 3.88 13.38
N LEU A 166 -10.86 4.41 12.27
CA LEU A 166 -11.70 5.05 11.24
C LEU A 166 -12.66 4.05 10.59
N CYS A 167 -12.20 2.83 10.28
CA CYS A 167 -13.04 1.78 9.67
C CYS A 167 -14.21 1.34 10.55
N LYS A 168 -14.11 1.52 11.87
CA LYS A 168 -15.17 1.17 12.83
C LYS A 168 -16.15 2.31 13.09
N SER A 169 -15.99 3.45 12.42
CA SER A 169 -16.92 4.57 12.60
C SER A 169 -18.33 4.17 12.17
N GLU A 170 -19.30 4.34 13.05
CA GLU A 170 -20.71 4.11 12.78
C GLU A 170 -21.32 5.36 12.13
N ASP A 171 -22.36 5.16 11.31
CA ASP A 171 -23.20 6.21 10.72
C ASP A 171 -22.51 7.25 9.80
N GLY A 172 -21.27 6.98 9.37
CA GLY A 172 -20.52 7.89 8.50
C GLY A 172 -20.14 9.20 9.18
N ILE A 173 -20.23 9.27 10.51
CA ILE A 173 -19.74 10.41 11.29
C ILE A 173 -18.26 10.18 11.53
N VAL A 174 -17.44 11.14 11.07
CA VAL A 174 -15.99 11.07 11.24
C VAL A 174 -15.65 11.16 12.73
N PRO A 175 -15.05 10.11 13.32
CA PRO A 175 -14.81 10.07 14.75
C PRO A 175 -13.71 11.06 15.16
N ALA A 176 -14.01 11.92 16.13
CA ALA A 176 -13.13 13.02 16.54
C ALA A 176 -11.76 12.54 17.08
N GLN A 177 -11.75 11.41 17.79
CA GLN A 177 -10.55 10.88 18.43
C GLN A 177 -9.46 10.40 17.44
N PRO A 178 -9.72 9.50 16.48
CA PRO A 178 -8.71 9.12 15.48
C PRO A 178 -8.25 10.31 14.63
N VAL A 179 -9.13 11.26 14.32
CA VAL A 179 -8.72 12.51 13.63
C VAL A 179 -7.75 13.32 14.48
N ALA A 180 -7.98 13.45 15.79
CA ALA A 180 -7.07 14.15 16.68
C ALA A 180 -5.69 13.46 16.76
N VAL A 181 -5.67 12.11 16.85
CA VAL A 181 -4.42 11.34 16.82
C VAL A 181 -3.68 11.56 15.50
N LEU A 182 -4.39 11.49 14.37
CA LEU A 182 -3.81 11.71 13.05
C LEU A 182 -3.19 13.10 12.90
N LYS A 183 -3.88 14.14 13.37
CA LYS A 183 -3.37 15.53 13.41
C LYS A 183 -2.12 15.66 14.27
N GLN A 184 -2.02 14.94 15.38
CA GLN A 184 -0.83 14.96 16.22
C GLN A 184 0.34 14.21 15.55
N SER A 185 0.07 13.02 15.02
CA SER A 185 1.09 12.17 14.38
C SER A 185 1.73 12.84 13.17
N VAL A 186 0.96 13.57 12.36
CA VAL A 186 1.47 14.24 11.15
C VAL A 186 2.54 15.32 11.45
N GLN A 187 2.58 15.82 12.69
CA GLN A 187 3.57 16.81 13.14
C GLN A 187 4.88 16.16 13.62
N GLN A 188 4.90 14.84 13.84
CA GLN A 188 6.06 14.13 14.36
C GLN A 188 7.05 13.79 13.22
N SER A 189 8.34 14.05 13.44
CA SER A 189 9.39 13.76 12.46
C SER A 189 9.52 12.25 12.15
N SER A 190 9.22 11.39 13.12
CA SER A 190 9.20 9.93 12.96
C SER A 190 8.15 9.44 11.96
N MET A 191 7.15 10.26 11.64
CA MET A 191 6.05 9.89 10.76
C MET A 191 6.29 10.29 9.30
N LYS A 192 7.47 10.84 8.96
CA LYS A 192 7.78 11.38 7.62
C LYS A 192 7.45 10.41 6.48
N ILE A 193 7.71 9.11 6.66
CA ILE A 193 7.49 8.08 5.62
C ILE A 193 6.00 7.84 5.32
N VAL A 194 5.12 7.97 6.32
CA VAL A 194 3.66 7.83 6.17
C VAL A 194 2.93 9.18 6.14
N LYS A 195 3.66 10.29 6.22
CA LYS A 195 3.08 11.63 6.26
C LYS A 195 2.20 11.95 5.03
N PRO A 196 2.58 11.57 3.79
CA PRO A 196 1.73 11.81 2.61
C PRO A 196 0.34 11.19 2.76
N VAL A 197 0.29 9.90 3.13
CA VAL A 197 -0.96 9.17 3.28
C VAL A 197 -1.77 9.63 4.50
N MET A 198 -1.11 10.08 5.57
CA MET A 198 -1.79 10.72 6.70
C MET A 198 -2.46 12.04 6.32
N LEU A 199 -1.77 12.89 5.55
CA LEU A 199 -2.32 14.15 5.04
C LEU A 199 -3.49 13.91 4.08
N LEU A 200 -3.36 12.93 3.18
CA LEU A 200 -4.45 12.51 2.31
C LEU A 200 -5.67 12.04 3.11
N THR A 201 -5.43 11.21 4.13
CA THR A 201 -6.49 10.74 5.03
C THR A 201 -7.17 11.92 5.73
N LEU A 202 -6.41 12.88 6.27
CA LEU A 202 -6.96 14.07 6.92
C LEU A 202 -7.80 14.91 5.95
N TRP A 203 -7.29 15.18 4.76
CA TRP A 203 -8.04 15.88 3.71
C TRP A 203 -9.34 15.15 3.38
N TYR A 204 -9.27 13.83 3.17
CA TYR A 204 -10.42 13.00 2.81
C TYR A 204 -11.50 13.00 3.89
N VAL A 205 -11.12 12.79 5.16
CA VAL A 205 -12.08 12.68 6.26
C VAL A 205 -12.58 14.03 6.77
N THR A 206 -11.82 15.12 6.61
CA THR A 206 -12.24 16.44 7.15
C THR A 206 -12.76 17.41 6.10
N GLY A 207 -12.44 17.19 4.82
CA GLY A 207 -12.68 18.16 3.74
C GLY A 207 -11.80 19.42 3.82
N ASP A 208 -10.83 19.47 4.73
CA ASP A 208 -9.98 20.64 4.93
C ASP A 208 -8.85 20.71 3.88
N ASN A 209 -8.94 21.68 2.99
CA ASN A 209 -7.97 21.91 1.91
C ASN A 209 -6.59 22.37 2.38
N THR A 210 -6.42 22.73 3.65
CA THR A 210 -5.08 23.03 4.20
C THR A 210 -4.18 21.80 4.16
N TYR A 211 -4.73 20.60 4.33
CA TYR A 211 -3.97 19.35 4.22
C TYR A 211 -3.57 19.03 2.79
N ALA A 212 -4.44 19.30 1.81
CA ALA A 212 -4.10 19.20 0.40
C ALA A 212 -2.97 20.17 0.03
N ALA A 213 -3.07 21.44 0.44
CA ALA A 213 -2.02 22.43 0.21
C ALA A 213 -0.67 22.03 0.88
N GLN A 214 -0.71 21.45 2.08
CA GLN A 214 0.48 20.93 2.74
C GLN A 214 1.09 19.75 1.97
N LEU A 215 0.26 18.82 1.51
CA LEU A 215 0.68 17.66 0.71
C LEU A 215 1.35 18.09 -0.60
N GLU A 216 0.78 19.06 -1.30
CA GLU A 216 1.35 19.62 -2.53
C GLU A 216 2.71 20.30 -2.29
N LYS A 217 2.83 21.01 -1.16
CA LYS A 217 4.07 21.73 -0.80
C LYS A 217 5.19 20.78 -0.39
N GLU A 218 4.88 19.80 0.47
CA GLU A 218 5.90 18.93 1.06
C GLU A 218 6.18 17.67 0.23
N PHE A 219 5.18 17.17 -0.51
CA PHE A 219 5.25 15.90 -1.24
C PHE A 219 4.65 15.99 -2.66
N PRO A 220 5.14 16.91 -3.52
CA PRO A 220 4.53 17.19 -4.83
C PRO A 220 4.51 16.00 -5.80
N GLN A 221 5.43 15.04 -5.63
CA GLN A 221 5.60 13.85 -6.49
C GLN A 221 4.97 12.59 -5.91
N SER A 222 4.29 12.69 -4.76
CA SER A 222 3.63 11.54 -4.14
C SER A 222 2.35 11.15 -4.90
N PRO A 223 1.98 9.86 -4.94
CA PRO A 223 0.71 9.43 -5.51
C PRO A 223 -0.48 10.09 -4.80
N GLU A 224 -0.38 10.35 -3.51
CA GLU A 224 -1.40 11.06 -2.74
C GLU A 224 -1.62 12.49 -3.24
N CYS A 225 -0.55 13.19 -3.62
CA CYS A 225 -0.62 14.52 -4.23
C CYS A 225 -1.37 14.48 -5.58
N ALA A 226 -1.21 13.41 -6.36
CA ALA A 226 -1.97 13.23 -7.60
C ALA A 226 -3.48 13.08 -7.33
N VAL A 227 -3.86 12.45 -6.21
CA VAL A 227 -5.28 12.32 -5.81
C VAL A 227 -5.89 13.67 -5.46
N VAL A 228 -5.25 14.47 -4.61
CA VAL A 228 -5.81 15.79 -4.23
C VAL A 228 -5.90 16.77 -5.39
N LYS A 229 -5.02 16.62 -6.41
CA LYS A 229 -5.07 17.38 -7.66
C LYS A 229 -6.13 16.90 -8.67
N GLY A 230 -6.78 15.77 -8.40
CA GLY A 230 -7.73 15.14 -9.32
C GLY A 230 -7.09 14.42 -10.51
N ASN A 231 -5.78 14.16 -10.47
CA ASN A 231 -5.05 13.41 -11.50
C ASN A 231 -5.11 11.89 -11.27
N ALA A 232 -5.59 11.46 -10.09
CA ALA A 232 -5.81 10.07 -9.71
C ALA A 232 -7.06 9.96 -8.85
N SER A 233 -7.66 8.77 -8.79
CA SER A 233 -8.81 8.46 -7.95
C SER A 233 -8.55 7.23 -7.10
N PHE A 234 -9.23 7.12 -5.96
CA PHE A 234 -9.21 5.91 -5.17
C PHE A 234 -9.82 4.74 -5.95
N MET A 235 -9.24 3.55 -5.77
CA MET A 235 -9.94 2.32 -6.12
C MET A 235 -11.13 2.12 -5.18
N PRO A 236 -12.20 1.45 -5.63
CA PRO A 236 -13.38 1.19 -4.81
C PRO A 236 -13.10 0.12 -3.74
N VAL A 237 -12.33 0.47 -2.71
CA VAL A 237 -11.96 -0.43 -1.63
C VAL A 237 -12.64 -0.03 -0.32
N PRO A 238 -13.16 -0.99 0.46
CA PRO A 238 -13.91 -0.74 1.69
C PRO A 238 -13.29 0.31 2.61
N PHE A 239 -11.96 0.31 2.79
CA PHE A 239 -11.24 1.31 3.59
C PHE A 239 -11.62 2.76 3.26
N TRP A 240 -11.65 3.13 1.96
CA TRP A 240 -12.01 4.49 1.54
C TRP A 240 -13.52 4.75 1.57
N TYR A 241 -14.36 3.71 1.58
CA TYR A 241 -15.83 3.86 1.55
C TYR A 241 -16.44 4.00 2.95
N PHE A 242 -15.78 3.49 3.99
CA PHE A 242 -16.29 3.59 5.36
C PHE A 242 -16.12 4.98 5.98
N VAL A 243 -15.38 5.88 5.33
CA VAL A 243 -15.34 7.30 5.71
C VAL A 243 -16.23 8.07 4.73
N LYS A 244 -17.45 8.39 5.17
CA LYS A 244 -18.39 9.17 4.35
C LYS A 244 -17.89 10.62 4.27
N THR A 245 -17.76 11.14 3.06
CA THR A 245 -17.57 12.58 2.81
C THR A 245 -18.92 13.30 2.97
N ASN A 246 -18.94 14.42 3.69
CA ASN A 246 -20.06 15.38 3.63
C ASN A 246 -20.15 16.04 2.25
#